data_AF-A0A382PNS4-F1
#
_entry.id   AF-A0A382PNS4-F1
#
_cell.length_a   1.000
_cell.length_b   1.000
_cell.length_c   1.000
_cell.angle_alpha   90.00
_cell.angle_beta   90.00
_cell.angle_gamma   90.00
#
_symmetry.space_group_name_H-M   'P 1'
#
loop_
_entity.id
_entity.type
_entity.pdbx_description
1 polymer ?
#
loop_
_entity_poly.entity_id
_entity_poly.type
_entity_poly.pdbx_seq_one_letter_code
_entity_poly.pdbx_strand_id
1 'polypeptide(L)' 'MGKRKVLNESALKEIRLPEEGELLGRVMKLLGSDQVLVKCTDEITRRGRIRGKLKRRIWIRDND' A
#
# COMPACT_ATOMS: atom_id res chain seq x y z
N MET A 1 17.84 6.84 14.42
CA MET A 1 17.06 7.68 13.48
C MET A 1 15.62 7.19 13.41
N GLY A 2 14.71 7.85 14.14
CA GLY A 2 13.31 7.44 14.24
C GLY A 2 12.59 7.54 12.90
N LYS A 3 11.84 6.50 12.53
CA LYS A 3 11.13 6.44 11.24
C LYS A 3 9.91 7.38 11.30
N ARG A 4 9.95 8.48 10.55
CA ARG A 4 8.85 9.45 10.39
C ARG A 4 7.57 8.71 9.98
N LYS A 5 6.51 8.84 10.79
CA LYS A 5 5.14 8.49 10.37
C LYS A 5 4.73 9.45 9.27
N VAL A 6 4.12 8.93 8.21
CA VAL A 6 3.54 9.77 7.16
C VAL A 6 2.20 10.26 7.71
N LEU A 7 2.15 11.55 8.05
CA LEU A 7 1.00 12.18 8.71
C LEU A 7 0.11 12.97 7.72
N ASN A 8 0.63 13.31 6.53
CA ASN A 8 -0.07 14.17 5.59
C ASN A 8 0.33 13.83 4.14
N GLU A 9 -0.57 14.00 3.16
CA GLU A 9 -0.31 13.77 1.73
C GLU A 9 0.83 14.65 1.20
N SER A 10 0.99 15.87 1.72
CA SER A 10 2.09 16.77 1.37
C SER A 10 3.48 16.28 1.81
N ALA A 11 3.54 15.24 2.66
CA ALA A 11 4.77 14.59 3.08
C ALA A 11 5.04 13.27 2.31
N LEU A 12 4.17 12.87 1.38
CA LEU A 12 4.53 11.87 0.40
C LEU A 12 5.63 12.47 -0.47
N LYS A 13 6.86 11.99 -0.25
CA LYS A 13 7.93 12.11 -1.25
C LYS A 13 7.38 11.66 -2.60
N GLU A 14 7.71 12.43 -3.63
CA GLU A 14 7.62 12.13 -5.07
C GLU A 14 6.86 10.86 -5.44
N ILE A 15 5.71 11.04 -6.12
CA ILE A 15 4.91 9.94 -6.67
C ILE A 15 5.83 9.08 -7.55
N ARG A 16 6.09 7.85 -7.11
CA ARG A 16 6.88 6.88 -7.87
C ARG A 16 5.97 6.21 -8.90
N LEU A 17 6.33 6.30 -10.17
CA LEU A 17 5.69 5.51 -11.22
C LEU A 17 6.08 4.04 -11.07
N PRO A 18 5.18 3.10 -11.40
CA PRO A 18 5.49 1.67 -11.34
C PRO A 18 6.65 1.33 -12.29
N GLU A 19 7.61 0.56 -11.80
CA GLU A 19 8.69 -0.02 -12.62
C GLU A 19 8.24 -1.36 -13.25
N GLU A 20 9.09 -1.94 -14.09
CA GLU A 20 8.82 -3.23 -14.74
C GLU A 20 8.57 -4.33 -13.69
N GLY A 21 7.35 -4.87 -13.68
CA GLY A 21 6.90 -5.86 -12.69
C GLY A 21 6.18 -5.30 -11.46
N GLU A 22 6.05 -3.98 -11.33
CA GLU A 22 5.17 -3.34 -10.35
C GLU A 22 3.83 -2.94 -10.99
N LEU A 23 2.74 -3.08 -10.24
CA LEU A 23 1.40 -2.68 -10.68
C LEU A 23 0.77 -1.79 -9.62
N LEU A 24 0.01 -0.79 -10.07
CA LEU A 24 -0.83 -0.01 -9.19
C LEU A 24 -2.07 -0.83 -8.81
N GLY A 25 -2.58 -0.60 -7.61
CA GLY A 25 -3.80 -1.25 -7.16
C GLY A 25 -4.41 -0.56 -5.96
N ARG A 26 -5.73 -0.74 -5.79
CA ARG A 26 -6.51 -0.20 -4.68
C ARG A 26 -6.82 -1.30 -3.67
N VAL A 27 -6.75 -0.98 -2.39
CA VAL A 27 -7.05 -1.93 -1.32
C VAL A 27 -8.56 -2.16 -1.26
N MET A 28 -8.99 -3.39 -1.54
CA MET A 28 -10.39 -3.78 -1.48
C MET A 28 -10.80 -4.20 -0.07
N LYS A 29 -9.97 -5.05 0.57
CA LYS A 29 -10.24 -5.57 1.92
C LYS A 29 -8.97 -5.97 2.65
N LEU A 30 -8.92 -5.72 3.95
CA LEU A 30 -7.90 -6.26 4.83
C LEU A 30 -8.30 -7.69 5.26
N LEU A 31 -7.46 -8.68 4.99
CA LEU A 31 -7.71 -10.09 5.35
C LEU A 31 -7.16 -10.46 6.74
N GLY A 32 -6.39 -9.55 7.36
CA GLY A 32 -5.66 -9.82 8.60
C GLY A 32 -4.32 -10.52 8.38
N SER A 33 -3.53 -10.68 9.44
CA SER A 33 -2.17 -11.28 9.37
C SER A 33 -1.26 -10.66 8.29
N ASP A 34 -1.30 -9.32 8.18
CA ASP A 34 -0.56 -8.54 7.17
C ASP A 34 -0.92 -8.87 5.72
N GLN A 35 -2.03 -9.58 5.47
CA GLN A 35 -2.54 -9.88 4.14
C GLN A 35 -3.67 -8.92 3.75
N VAL A 36 -3.65 -8.53 2.49
CA VAL A 36 -4.62 -7.61 1.88
C VAL A 36 -5.09 -8.14 0.55
N LEU A 37 -6.34 -7.82 0.23
CA LEU A 37 -6.91 -8.04 -1.08
C LEU A 37 -6.85 -6.74 -1.86
N VAL A 38 -6.14 -6.75 -2.99
CA VAL A 38 -5.88 -5.56 -3.82
C VAL A 38 -6.46 -5.80 -5.20
N LYS A 39 -7.21 -4.83 -5.72
CA LYS A 39 -7.61 -4.80 -7.13
C LYS A 39 -6.54 -4.06 -7.92
N CYS A 40 -5.84 -4.78 -8.78
CA CYS A 40 -4.78 -4.23 -9.62
C CYS A 40 -5.35 -3.57 -10.88
N THR A 41 -4.55 -2.77 -11.57
CA THR A 41 -4.93 -2.09 -12.82
C THR A 41 -5.19 -3.05 -13.99
N ASP A 42 -4.75 -4.30 -13.89
CA ASP A 42 -5.05 -5.39 -14.82
C ASP A 42 -6.44 -6.01 -14.58
N GLU A 43 -7.27 -5.38 -13.75
CA GLU A 43 -8.59 -5.85 -13.28
C GLU A 43 -8.57 -7.13 -12.43
N ILE A 44 -7.40 -7.73 -12.21
CA ILE A 44 -7.27 -8.94 -11.41
C ILE A 44 -7.19 -8.57 -9.94
N THR A 45 -7.92 -9.31 -9.12
CA THR A 45 -7.83 -9.19 -7.66
C THR A 45 -6.76 -10.14 -7.15
N ARG A 46 -5.73 -9.60 -6.48
CA ARG A 46 -4.59 -10.37 -5.99
C ARG A 46 -4.48 -10.25 -4.47
N ARG A 47 -3.94 -11.29 -3.84
CA ARG A 47 -3.59 -11.27 -2.42
C ARG A 47 -2.17 -10.71 -2.27
N GLY A 48 -2.06 -9.55 -1.63
CA GLY A 48 -0.80 -8.90 -1.32
C GLY A 48 -0.42 -9.06 0.17
N ARG A 49 0.87 -8.95 0.47
CA ARG A 49 1.39 -8.86 1.84
C ARG A 49 1.92 -7.46 2.12
N ILE A 50 1.47 -6.84 3.20
CA ILE A 50 1.99 -5.54 3.64
C ILE A 50 3.38 -5.75 4.24
N ARG A 51 4.39 -5.08 3.66
CA ARG A 51 5.74 -5.06 4.24
C ARG A 51 5.71 -4.40 5.62
N GLY A 52 6.38 -4.98 6.61
CA GLY A 52 6.39 -4.43 7.98
C GLY A 52 6.91 -2.98 8.09
N LYS A 53 7.73 -2.52 7.13
CA LYS A 53 8.13 -1.10 7.03
C LYS A 53 6.94 -0.17 6.76
N LEU A 54 5.99 -0.58 5.92
CA LEU A 54 4.79 0.19 5.56
C LEU A 54 3.77 0.18 6.69
N LYS A 55 3.52 -0.99 7.29
CA LYS A 55 2.61 -1.15 8.45
C LYS A 55 2.89 -0.18 9.60
N ARG A 56 4.16 0.18 9.82
CA ARG A 56 4.56 1.12 10.88
C ARG A 56 4.49 2.59 10.47
N ARG A 57 4.45 2.89 9.17
CA ARG A 57 4.55 4.25 8.61
C ARG A 57 3.21 4.83 8.18
N ILE A 58 2.31 3.98 7.68
CA ILE A 58 1.05 4.36 7.04
C ILE A 58 -0.05 3.51 7.67
N TRP A 59 -1.18 4.15 7.96
CA TRP A 59 -2.39 3.47 8.38
C TRP A 59 -3.23 3.18 7.14
N ILE A 60 -3.46 1.90 6.84
CA ILE A 60 -4.22 1.48 5.65
C ILE A 60 -5.66 1.20 6.08
N ARG A 61 -6.63 1.77 5.37
CA ARG A 61 -8.06 1.50 5.55
C ARG A 61 -8.60 0.75 4.32
N ASP A 62 -9.78 0.17 4.43
CA ASP A 62 -10.50 -0.36 3.28
C ASP A 62 -10.92 0.78 2.33
N ASN A 63 -10.73 0.58 1.02
CA ASN A 63 -10.95 1.57 -0.05
C ASN A 63 -10.04 2.81 -0.06
N ASP A 64 -8.96 2.80 0.73
CA ASP A 64 -7.82 3.74 0.60
C ASP A 64 -6.90 3.26 -0.56
#